data_AF-A0A401YCS7-F1
#
_entry.id   AF-A0A401YCS7-F1
#
_cell.length_a   1.000
_cell.length_b   1.000
_cell.length_c   1.000
_cell.angle_alpha   90.00
_cell.angle_beta   90.00
_cell.angle_gamma   90.00
#
_symmetry.space_group_name_H-M   'P 1'
#
loop_
_entity.id
_entity.type
_entity.pdbx_description
1 polymer ?
#
loop_
_entity_poly.entity_id
_entity_poly.type
_entity_poly.pdbx_seq_one_letter_code
_entity_poly.pdbx_strand_id
1 'polypeptide(L)'
;MTIVEPAAFRTNRSGPSMRESAVRIADYADTAGARRAATRATYGRQPGDSDRAAAAIAAVVDAPGPPLRLLLGEGAVQIVDARLDVLRDGFAVWGQVGLDADFPPGT
;
A
#
# COMPACT_ATOMS: atom_id res chain seq x y z
N MET A 1 18.84 -1.07 3.01
CA MET A 1 17.59 -1.80 3.31
C MET A 1 16.48 -1.18 2.48
N THR A 2 15.62 -1.98 1.85
CA THR A 2 14.50 -1.50 1.03
C THR A 2 13.25 -2.31 1.35
N ILE A 3 12.12 -1.64 1.53
CA ILE A 3 10.78 -2.20 1.72
C ILE A 3 10.08 -2.19 0.37
N VAL A 4 9.68 -3.35 -0.13
CA VAL A 4 8.93 -3.46 -1.39
C VAL A 4 7.44 -3.43 -1.07
N GLU A 5 6.72 -2.50 -1.70
CA GLU A 5 5.28 -2.26 -1.48
C GLU A 5 4.53 -2.49 -2.81
N PRO A 6 4.18 -3.75 -3.13
CA PRO A 6 3.59 -4.09 -4.42
C PRO A 6 2.06 -3.93 -4.43
N ALA A 7 1.53 -3.57 -5.60
CA ALA A 7 0.12 -3.68 -5.94
C ALA A 7 -0.28 -5.15 -6.24
N ALA A 8 -1.39 -5.36 -6.93
CA ALA A 8 -1.82 -6.69 -7.35
C ALA A 8 -0.95 -7.21 -8.52
N PHE A 9 -0.18 -8.28 -8.26
CA PHE A 9 0.64 -8.99 -9.25
C PHE A 9 0.10 -10.40 -9.53
N ARG A 10 0.30 -10.89 -10.76
CA ARG A 10 -0.06 -12.25 -11.19
C ARG A 10 0.86 -13.28 -10.51
N THR A 11 0.44 -13.68 -9.32
CA THR A 11 1.08 -14.73 -8.50
C THR A 11 -0.01 -15.66 -7.97
N ASN A 12 0.39 -16.81 -7.42
CA ASN A 12 -0.56 -17.77 -6.83
C ASN A 12 -1.25 -17.26 -5.54
N ARG A 13 -0.86 -16.09 -5.01
CA ARG A 13 -1.29 -15.54 -3.70
C ARG A 13 -2.77 -15.17 -3.60
N SER A 14 -3.43 -14.86 -4.71
CA SER A 14 -4.89 -14.59 -4.70
C SER A 14 -5.72 -15.82 -5.08
N GLY A 15 -5.06 -16.97 -5.22
CA GLY A 15 -5.69 -18.23 -5.58
C GLY A 15 -5.08 -19.39 -4.77
N PRO A 16 -4.37 -20.35 -5.40
CA PRO A 16 -3.98 -21.60 -4.73
C PRO A 16 -3.15 -21.46 -3.46
N SER A 17 -2.33 -20.41 -3.33
CA SER A 17 -1.49 -20.21 -2.14
C SER A 17 -2.13 -19.33 -1.07
N MET A 18 -3.34 -18.83 -1.30
CA MET A 18 -4.06 -18.03 -0.30
C MET A 18 -4.65 -18.93 0.79
N ARG A 19 -4.27 -18.70 2.05
CA ARG A 19 -4.93 -19.31 3.21
C ARG A 19 -5.95 -18.34 3.77
N GLU A 20 -7.21 -18.78 3.85
CA GLU A 20 -8.30 -18.03 4.46
C GLU A 20 -8.62 -18.58 5.84
N SER A 21 -9.10 -17.72 6.75
CA SER A 21 -9.65 -18.17 8.02
C SER A 21 -10.87 -19.05 7.78
N ALA A 22 -10.93 -20.20 8.46
CA ALA A 22 -12.12 -21.05 8.49
C ALA A 22 -13.27 -20.40 9.28
N VAL A 23 -12.94 -19.49 10.22
CA VAL A 23 -13.94 -18.80 11.03
C VAL A 23 -14.54 -17.65 10.23
N ARG A 24 -15.87 -17.68 10.10
CA ARG A 24 -16.67 -16.64 9.45
C ARG A 24 -17.57 -16.00 10.51
N ILE A 25 -17.44 -14.69 10.70
CA ILE A 25 -18.33 -13.91 11.58
C ILE A 25 -19.36 -13.22 10.69
N ALA A 26 -20.65 -13.48 10.93
CA ALA A 26 -21.74 -12.99 10.08
C ALA A 26 -21.75 -11.45 9.99
N ASP A 27 -21.51 -10.76 11.10
CA ASP A 27 -21.49 -9.29 11.19
C ASP A 27 -20.41 -8.64 10.30
N TYR A 28 -19.41 -9.41 9.86
CA TYR A 28 -18.34 -8.93 8.97
C TYR A 28 -18.49 -9.44 7.52
N ALA A 29 -19.66 -9.94 7.14
CA ALA A 29 -19.93 -10.43 5.79
C ALA A 29 -19.72 -9.33 4.74
N ASP A 30 -20.27 -8.15 4.97
CA ASP A 30 -20.24 -7.03 4.01
C ASP A 30 -18.89 -6.30 3.97
N THR A 31 -18.00 -6.58 4.92
CA THR A 31 -16.65 -5.97 5.00
C THR A 31 -15.57 -7.00 4.67
N ALA A 32 -15.14 -7.78 5.67
CA ALA A 32 -14.10 -8.78 5.49
C ALA A 32 -14.52 -9.91 4.54
N GLY A 33 -15.81 -10.28 4.53
CA GLY A 33 -16.36 -11.23 3.57
C GLY A 33 -16.30 -10.73 2.13
N ALA A 34 -16.77 -9.52 1.88
CA ALA A 34 -16.67 -8.86 0.58
C ALA A 34 -15.21 -8.78 0.10
N ARG A 35 -14.27 -8.40 0.99
CA ARG A 35 -12.84 -8.34 0.65
C ARG A 35 -12.26 -9.70 0.25
N ARG A 36 -12.61 -10.79 0.95
CA ARG A 36 -12.19 -12.15 0.57
C ARG A 36 -12.71 -12.52 -0.82
N ALA A 37 -14.00 -12.28 -1.08
CA ALA A 37 -14.62 -12.57 -2.36
C ALA A 37 -13.95 -11.78 -3.52
N ALA A 38 -13.75 -10.46 -3.33
CA ALA A 38 -13.08 -9.61 -4.31
C ALA A 38 -11.63 -10.04 -4.58
N THR A 39 -10.89 -10.46 -3.53
CA THR A 39 -9.52 -10.97 -3.70
C THR A 39 -9.50 -12.21 -4.59
N ARG A 40 -10.42 -13.16 -4.36
CA ARG A 40 -10.51 -14.38 -5.17
C ARG A 40 -10.93 -14.08 -6.61
N ALA A 41 -11.88 -13.16 -6.80
CA ALA A 41 -12.39 -12.80 -8.12
C ALA A 41 -11.33 -12.21 -9.07
N THR A 42 -10.28 -11.61 -8.51
CA THR A 42 -9.17 -11.01 -9.27
C THR A 42 -8.06 -12.00 -9.62
N TYR A 43 -8.13 -13.26 -9.16
CA TYR A 43 -7.13 -14.28 -9.49
C TYR A 43 -7.00 -14.50 -11.01
N GLY A 44 -5.76 -14.49 -11.52
CA GLY A 44 -5.45 -14.62 -12.94
C GLY A 44 -5.67 -13.33 -13.75
N ARG A 45 -6.26 -12.30 -13.15
CA ARG A 45 -6.59 -11.01 -13.78
C ARG A 45 -5.86 -9.83 -13.15
N GLN A 46 -4.90 -10.09 -12.28
CA GLN A 46 -4.09 -9.02 -11.70
C GLN A 46 -3.32 -8.29 -12.81
N PRO A 47 -3.17 -6.96 -12.73
CA PRO A 47 -2.50 -6.17 -13.76
C PRO A 47 -0.97 -6.29 -13.71
N GLY A 48 -0.40 -6.55 -12.52
CA GLY A 48 1.04 -6.57 -12.33
C GLY A 48 1.72 -7.80 -12.95
N ASP A 49 2.85 -7.54 -13.60
CA ASP A 49 3.76 -8.52 -14.18
C ASP A 49 4.89 -8.87 -13.19
N SER A 50 4.93 -10.13 -12.76
CA SER A 50 5.86 -10.61 -11.73
C SER A 50 7.32 -10.62 -12.20
N ASP A 51 7.58 -10.83 -13.49
CA ASP A 51 8.95 -10.86 -14.03
C ASP A 51 9.53 -9.44 -14.07
N ARG A 52 8.69 -8.46 -14.45
CA ARG A 52 9.08 -7.05 -14.40
C ARG A 52 9.26 -6.55 -12.96
N ALA A 53 8.47 -7.03 -12.01
CA ALA A 53 8.68 -6.74 -10.59
C ALA A 53 10.03 -7.26 -10.10
N ALA A 54 10.40 -8.49 -10.45
CA ALA A 54 11.70 -9.07 -10.08
C ALA A 54 12.86 -8.25 -10.67
N ALA A 55 12.77 -7.87 -11.95
CA ALA A 55 13.77 -7.02 -12.59
C ALA A 55 13.91 -5.65 -11.91
N ALA A 56 12.80 -5.02 -11.51
CA ALA A 56 12.81 -3.74 -10.79
C ALA A 56 13.47 -3.86 -9.41
N ILE A 57 13.20 -4.96 -8.69
CA ILE A 57 13.84 -5.23 -7.39
C ILE A 57 15.35 -5.42 -7.57
N ALA A 58 15.79 -6.20 -8.56
CA ALA A 58 17.22 -6.40 -8.84
C ALA A 58 17.93 -5.07 -9.14
N ALA A 59 17.33 -4.23 -10.00
CA ALA A 59 17.89 -2.92 -10.32
C ALA A 59 18.03 -2.01 -9.09
N VAL A 60 17.09 -2.10 -8.14
CA VAL A 60 17.17 -1.34 -6.88
C VAL A 60 18.26 -1.88 -5.95
N VAL A 61 18.46 -3.20 -5.91
CA VAL A 61 19.54 -3.81 -5.11
C VAL A 61 20.91 -3.33 -5.57
N ASP A 62 21.10 -3.18 -6.88
CA ASP A 62 22.37 -2.74 -7.47
C ASP A 62 22.56 -1.21 -7.47
N ALA A 63 21.56 -0.45 -7.03
CA ALA A 63 21.62 1.01 -7.03
C ALA A 63 22.59 1.55 -5.95
N PRO A 64 23.38 2.60 -6.25
CA PRO A 64 24.31 3.19 -5.27
C PRO A 64 23.61 3.88 -4.08
N GLY A 65 22.29 4.10 -4.17
CA GLY A 65 21.46 4.66 -3.10
C GLY A 65 20.04 4.09 -3.16
N PRO A 66 19.82 2.84 -2.69
CA PRO A 66 18.52 2.21 -2.79
C PRO A 66 17.49 2.94 -1.91
N PRO A 67 16.26 3.18 -2.39
CA PRO A 67 15.24 3.84 -1.61
C PRO A 67 14.81 2.99 -0.41
N LEU A 68 14.31 3.64 0.64
CA LEU A 68 13.70 2.93 1.77
C LEU A 68 12.43 2.19 1.34
N ARG A 69 11.64 2.75 0.41
CA ARG A 69 10.39 2.17 -0.09
C ARG A 69 10.40 2.12 -1.61
N LEU A 70 10.03 0.97 -2.18
CA LEU A 70 9.86 0.76 -3.61
C LEU A 70 8.40 0.38 -3.88
N LEU A 71 7.66 1.30 -4.50
CA LEU A 71 6.30 1.06 -4.95
C LEU A 71 6.33 0.30 -6.28
N LEU A 72 5.60 -0.80 -6.37
CA LEU A 72 5.52 -1.59 -7.60
C LEU A 72 4.08 -1.67 -8.11
N GLY A 73 3.87 -1.17 -9.33
CA GLY A 73 2.58 -1.18 -10.01
C GLY A 73 1.74 0.08 -9.73
N GLU A 74 0.91 0.43 -10.70
CA GLU A 74 0.08 1.65 -10.70
C GLU A 74 -0.77 1.80 -9.43
N GLY A 75 -1.45 0.73 -9.00
CA GLY A 75 -2.30 0.78 -7.82
C GLY A 75 -1.53 1.11 -6.53
N ALA A 76 -0.25 0.72 -6.41
CA ALA A 76 0.55 1.07 -5.24
C ALA A 76 0.89 2.57 -5.25
N VAL A 77 1.26 3.10 -6.43
CA VAL A 77 1.54 4.54 -6.61
C VAL A 77 0.29 5.37 -6.32
N GLN A 78 -0.85 5.03 -6.92
CA GLN A 78 -2.11 5.75 -6.71
C GLN A 78 -2.56 5.78 -5.25
N ILE A 79 -2.41 4.66 -4.52
CA ILE A 79 -2.77 4.59 -3.09
C ILE A 79 -1.88 5.51 -2.26
N VAL A 80 -0.58 5.52 -2.55
CA VAL A 80 0.37 6.37 -1.82
C VAL A 80 0.14 7.83 -2.13
N ASP A 81 -0.03 8.20 -3.39
CA ASP A 81 -0.30 9.58 -3.80
C ASP A 81 -1.58 10.10 -3.12
N ALA A 82 -2.68 9.35 -3.21
CA ALA A 82 -3.93 9.71 -2.55
C ALA A 82 -3.76 9.87 -1.02
N ARG A 83 -2.94 9.03 -0.38
CA ARG A 83 -2.66 9.15 1.05
C ARG A 83 -1.83 10.39 1.37
N LEU A 84 -0.83 10.70 0.55
CA LEU A 84 0.00 11.90 0.71
C LEU A 84 -0.85 13.16 0.55
N ASP A 85 -1.79 13.18 -0.39
CA ASP A 85 -2.70 14.30 -0.59
C ASP A 85 -3.58 14.53 0.65
N VAL A 86 -4.21 13.48 1.18
CA VAL A 86 -5.01 13.58 2.43
C VAL A 86 -4.18 14.15 3.60
N LEU A 87 -2.91 13.75 3.71
CA LEU A 87 -2.03 14.27 4.75
C LEU A 87 -1.66 15.74 4.51
N ARG A 88 -1.29 16.08 3.27
CA ARG A 88 -0.96 17.46 2.88
C ARG A 88 -2.13 18.39 3.12
N ASP A 89 -3.34 18.00 2.74
CA ASP A 89 -4.56 18.76 2.96
C ASP A 89 -4.82 18.97 4.45
N GLY A 90 -4.69 17.91 5.25
CA GLY A 90 -4.81 17.99 6.70
C GLY A 90 -3.82 18.97 7.33
N PHE A 91 -2.55 18.93 6.90
CA PHE A 91 -1.51 19.84 7.38
C PHE A 91 -1.73 21.28 6.90
N ALA A 92 -2.23 21.48 5.69
CA ALA A 92 -2.55 22.81 5.20
C ALA A 92 -3.67 23.47 6.03
N VAL A 93 -4.67 22.68 6.45
CA VAL A 93 -5.80 23.18 7.28
C VAL A 93 -5.39 23.41 8.74
N TRP A 94 -4.63 22.48 9.32
CA TRP A 94 -4.39 22.45 10.78
C TRP A 94 -2.95 22.81 11.18
N GLY A 95 -2.06 23.08 10.24
CA GLY A 95 -0.65 23.34 10.51
C GLY A 95 -0.43 24.50 11.47
N GLN A 96 -1.20 25.58 11.33
CA GLN A 96 -1.11 26.73 12.23
C GLN A 96 -1.48 26.37 13.67
N VAL A 97 -2.49 25.51 13.88
CA VAL A 97 -2.87 25.05 15.23
C VAL A 97 -1.73 24.31 15.92
N GLY A 98 -0.94 23.55 15.15
CA GLY A 98 0.27 22.91 15.67
C GLY A 98 1.36 23.92 16.02
N LEU A 99 1.57 24.95 15.20
CA LEU A 99 2.54 26.01 15.46
C LEU A 99 2.15 26.86 16.68
N ASP A 100 0.87 27.13 16.87
CA ASP A 100 0.37 27.91 18.00
C ASP A 100 0.53 27.20 19.36
N ALA A 101 0.91 25.92 19.36
CA ALA A 101 1.24 25.15 20.57
C ALA A 101 2.70 25.34 21.03
N ASP A 102 3.53 26.07 20.27
CA ASP A 102 4.87 26.44 20.71
C ASP A 102 4.83 27.43 21.89
N PHE A 103 5.93 27.52 22.64
CA PHE A 103 6.05 28.51 23.71
C PHE A 103 5.92 29.94 23.16
N PRO A 104 5.22 30.86 23.87
CA PRO A 104 5.18 32.26 23.47
C PRO A 104 6.59 32.86 23.42
N PRO A 105 6.91 33.69 22.41
CA PRO A 105 8.20 34.35 22.36
C PRO A 105 8.42 35.23 23.61
N GLY A 106 9.50 35.00 24.35
CA GLY A 106 9.91 35.84 25.48
C GLY A 106 9.64 35.31 26.90
N THR A 107 9.43 34.00 27.05
CA THR A 107 9.57 33.30 28.34
C THR A 107 10.97 32.70 28.44
#